data_AF-A0A174KZR0-F1
#
_entry.id   AF-A0A174KZR0-F1
#
_cell.length_a   1.000
_cell.length_b   1.000
_cell.length_c   1.000
_cell.angle_alpha   90.00
_cell.angle_beta   90.00
_cell.angle_gamma   90.00
#
_symmetry.space_group_name_H-M   'P 1'
#
loop_
_entity.id
_entity.type
_entity.pdbx_description
1 polymer ?
#
loop_
_entity_poly.entity_id
_entity_poly.type
_entity_poly.pdbx_seq_one_letter_code
_entity_poly.pdbx_strand_id
1 'polypeptide(L)'
;MHLDNFANCTIGEIYLSAIARTAIKCLMSNGVDYFFFQTPVSNKLKDENKIFCRYPSLLSEEELLSIYQEDRADVAYWTSGDFHNVDFCKTDEGRYLPANVNSKTYNVFNNERMTFYQPDSYDHTIFVIGTCIARGFGVSDRMTIPSILQEKLIKNSYKYIVRNLGTGGGLNIYSDIRDFVNILKSDLKAGDVVLHLGYNCWEKSKEEFENYFELSELFNRKHSQRCFLNDAPHLTPYSNRVITDYIFENIKDKLGVS
;
A
#
# COMPACT_ATOMS: atom_id res chain seq x y z
N MET A 1 -18.32 26.35 -4.43
CA MET A 1 -18.52 25.31 -3.41
C MET A 1 -19.94 24.80 -3.60
N HIS A 2 -20.13 23.69 -4.33
CA HIS A 2 -21.46 23.12 -4.50
C HIS A 2 -21.79 22.27 -3.27
N LEU A 3 -22.56 22.85 -2.35
CA LEU A 3 -22.97 22.23 -1.08
C LEU A 3 -23.94 21.07 -1.29
N ASP A 4 -24.46 20.89 -2.51
CA ASP A 4 -25.48 19.89 -2.86
C ASP A 4 -24.95 18.44 -2.80
N ASN A 5 -23.63 18.22 -2.88
CA ASN A 5 -23.02 16.88 -2.84
C ASN A 5 -22.95 16.24 -1.44
N PHE A 6 -23.22 16.98 -0.35
CA PHE A 6 -23.05 16.49 1.02
C PHE A 6 -24.35 16.13 1.76
N ALA A 7 -25.52 16.28 1.13
CA ALA A 7 -26.81 16.03 1.76
C ALA A 7 -26.97 14.59 2.32
N ASN A 8 -26.16 13.64 1.83
CA ASN A 8 -26.15 12.23 2.24
C ASN A 8 -24.78 11.75 2.75
N CYS A 9 -23.91 12.66 3.22
CA CYS A 9 -22.59 12.31 3.75
C CYS A 9 -22.59 12.19 5.28
N THR A 10 -21.89 11.19 5.80
CA THR A 10 -21.50 11.09 7.20
C THR A 10 -20.50 12.19 7.54
N ILE A 11 -20.40 12.54 8.84
CA ILE A 11 -19.37 13.49 9.33
C ILE A 11 -17.96 12.99 8.98
N GLY A 12 -17.74 11.68 8.99
CA GLY A 12 -16.48 11.08 8.57
C GLY A 12 -16.13 11.40 7.12
N GLU A 13 -17.08 11.23 6.19
CA GLU A 13 -16.90 11.55 4.76
C GLU A 13 -16.60 13.03 4.53
N ILE A 14 -17.30 13.91 5.24
CA ILE A 14 -17.05 15.36 5.16
C ILE A 14 -15.64 15.70 5.65
N TYR A 15 -15.24 15.17 6.81
CA TYR A 15 -13.93 15.42 7.39
C TYR A 15 -12.81 14.88 6.50
N LEU A 16 -13.00 13.67 5.98
CA LEU A 16 -12.09 13.01 5.05
C LEU A 16 -11.88 13.84 3.77
N SER A 17 -12.97 14.31 3.15
CA SER A 17 -12.91 15.20 1.98
C SER A 17 -12.11 16.47 2.28
N ALA A 18 -12.41 17.12 3.41
CA ALA A 18 -11.75 18.37 3.80
C ALA A 18 -10.25 18.20 4.06
N ILE A 19 -9.85 17.13 4.76
CA ILE A 19 -8.44 16.87 5.05
C ILE A 19 -7.68 16.44 3.79
N ALA A 20 -8.26 15.58 2.94
CA ALA A 20 -7.63 15.15 1.69
C ALA A 20 -7.36 16.33 0.77
N ARG A 21 -8.38 17.17 0.52
CA ARG A 21 -8.23 18.37 -0.31
C ARG A 21 -7.13 19.28 0.20
N THR A 22 -7.13 19.54 1.52
CA THR A 22 -6.13 20.40 2.16
C THR A 22 -4.73 19.79 2.05
N ALA A 23 -4.60 18.49 2.33
CA ALA A 23 -3.33 17.80 2.32
C ALA A 23 -2.73 17.72 0.91
N ILE A 24 -3.51 17.27 -0.07
CA ILE A 24 -3.08 17.15 -1.47
C ILE A 24 -2.64 18.52 -2.00
N LYS A 25 -3.44 19.56 -1.76
CA LYS A 25 -3.07 20.93 -2.16
C LYS A 25 -1.77 21.39 -1.51
N CYS A 26 -1.58 21.10 -0.22
CA CYS A 26 -0.35 21.42 0.50
C CYS A 26 0.86 20.72 -0.14
N LEU A 27 0.77 19.40 -0.35
CA LEU A 27 1.85 18.59 -0.95
C LEU A 27 2.25 19.11 -2.32
N MET A 28 1.28 19.26 -3.22
CA MET A 28 1.55 19.71 -4.59
C MET A 28 2.13 21.14 -4.62
N SER A 29 1.66 22.03 -3.74
CA SER A 29 2.22 23.39 -3.64
C SER A 29 3.67 23.44 -3.16
N ASN A 30 4.13 22.39 -2.47
CA ASN A 30 5.52 22.22 -2.03
C ASN A 30 6.34 21.34 -2.99
N GLY A 31 5.80 21.06 -4.19
CA GLY A 31 6.49 20.24 -5.20
C GLY A 31 6.57 18.75 -4.85
N VAL A 32 5.68 18.25 -3.98
CA VAL A 32 5.54 16.81 -3.68
C VAL A 32 4.38 16.26 -4.49
N ASP A 33 4.65 15.24 -5.31
CA ASP A 33 3.61 14.56 -6.08
C ASP A 33 2.85 13.58 -5.19
N TYR A 34 1.54 13.49 -5.40
CA TYR A 34 0.67 12.62 -4.63
C TYR A 34 -0.18 11.75 -5.56
N PHE A 35 -0.22 10.44 -5.28
CA PHE A 35 -1.00 9.46 -6.01
C PHE A 35 -1.81 8.62 -5.03
N PHE A 36 -3.11 8.49 -5.31
CA PHE A 36 -3.99 7.61 -4.55
C PHE A 36 -4.34 6.38 -5.36
N PHE A 37 -3.99 5.22 -4.84
CA PHE A 37 -4.38 3.94 -5.40
C PHE A 37 -5.37 3.28 -4.45
N GLN A 38 -6.63 3.24 -4.90
CA GLN A 38 -7.66 2.48 -4.24
C GLN A 38 -7.29 1.00 -4.26
N THR A 39 -7.11 0.41 -3.08
CA THR A 39 -6.83 -1.01 -2.92
C THR A 39 -7.96 -1.87 -3.47
N PRO A 40 -7.70 -3.10 -3.93
CA PRO A 40 -8.76 -4.00 -4.37
C PRO A 40 -9.83 -4.17 -3.30
N VAL A 41 -11.10 -4.10 -3.71
CA VAL A 41 -12.25 -4.25 -2.80
C VAL A 41 -13.19 -5.35 -3.25
N SER A 42 -13.59 -6.18 -2.29
CA SER A 42 -14.32 -7.43 -2.54
C SER A 42 -15.65 -7.23 -3.28
N ASN A 43 -16.31 -6.07 -3.16
CA ASN A 43 -17.55 -5.79 -3.88
C ASN A 43 -17.37 -5.29 -5.32
N LYS A 44 -16.14 -4.93 -5.73
CA LYS A 44 -15.80 -4.54 -7.12
C LYS A 44 -15.15 -5.67 -7.92
N LEU A 45 -14.79 -6.78 -7.26
CA LEU A 45 -14.33 -7.99 -7.93
C LEU A 45 -15.52 -8.77 -8.52
N LYS A 46 -15.34 -9.37 -9.70
CA LYS A 46 -16.28 -10.37 -10.24
C LYS A 46 -16.31 -11.59 -9.32
N ASP A 47 -17.47 -12.25 -9.18
CA ASP A 47 -17.62 -13.36 -8.23
C ASP A 47 -16.66 -14.53 -8.48
N GLU A 48 -16.41 -14.87 -9.74
CA GLU A 48 -15.42 -15.88 -10.16
C GLU A 48 -13.98 -15.55 -9.73
N ASN A 49 -13.72 -14.29 -9.37
CA ASN A 49 -12.44 -13.76 -8.93
C ASN A 49 -12.35 -13.58 -7.41
N LYS A 50 -13.43 -13.81 -6.66
CA LYS A 50 -13.47 -13.75 -5.19
C LYS A 50 -13.03 -15.07 -4.54
N ILE A 51 -12.08 -15.76 -5.16
CA ILE A 51 -11.52 -16.98 -4.59
C ILE A 51 -10.33 -16.58 -3.73
N PHE A 52 -10.60 -16.55 -2.42
CA PHE A 52 -9.66 -16.18 -1.39
C PHE A 52 -9.03 -17.44 -0.78
N CYS A 53 -7.71 -17.46 -0.64
CA CYS A 53 -7.04 -18.43 0.20
C CYS A 53 -7.45 -18.20 1.66
N ARG A 54 -8.35 -19.04 2.17
CA ARG A 54 -8.84 -18.92 3.54
C ARG A 54 -7.77 -19.43 4.50
N TYR A 55 -7.31 -18.53 5.38
CA TYR A 55 -6.36 -18.79 6.45
C TYR A 55 -5.04 -19.42 5.99
N PRO A 56 -4.15 -18.65 5.32
CA PRO A 56 -2.85 -19.16 4.89
C PRO A 56 -2.02 -19.81 6.02
N SER A 57 -2.22 -19.37 7.28
CA SER A 57 -1.59 -19.94 8.47
C SER A 57 -2.02 -21.38 8.80
N LEU A 58 -3.09 -21.89 8.19
CA LEU A 58 -3.60 -23.25 8.39
C LEU A 58 -3.25 -24.20 7.22
N LEU A 59 -2.61 -23.68 6.18
CA LEU A 59 -2.22 -24.47 5.02
C LEU A 59 -0.90 -25.20 5.26
N SER A 60 -0.76 -26.36 4.63
CA SER A 60 0.51 -27.08 4.54
C SER A 60 1.54 -26.30 3.72
N GLU A 61 2.83 -26.63 3.88
CA GLU A 61 3.91 -26.04 3.08
C GLU A 61 3.68 -26.27 1.57
N GLU A 62 3.20 -27.45 1.17
CA GLU A 62 2.91 -27.79 -0.24
C GLU A 62 1.78 -26.93 -0.83
N GLU A 63 0.71 -26.70 -0.05
CA GLU A 63 -0.38 -25.82 -0.46
C GLU A 63 0.10 -24.37 -0.59
N LEU A 64 0.90 -23.90 0.36
CA LEU A 64 1.52 -22.57 0.29
C LEU A 64 2.44 -22.45 -0.92
N LEU A 65 3.30 -23.44 -1.19
CA LEU A 65 4.17 -23.43 -2.38
C LEU A 65 3.35 -23.32 -3.68
N SER A 66 2.19 -23.99 -3.75
CA SER A 66 1.31 -23.88 -4.93
C SER A 66 0.75 -22.46 -5.14
N ILE A 67 0.50 -21.72 -4.06
CA ILE A 67 -0.02 -20.34 -4.08
C ILE A 67 1.10 -19.35 -4.39
N TYR A 68 2.26 -19.56 -3.75
CA TYR A 68 3.44 -18.71 -3.85
C TYR A 68 4.35 -19.09 -5.04
N GLN A 69 3.90 -19.99 -5.92
CA GLN A 69 4.63 -20.42 -7.12
C GLN A 69 6.04 -20.93 -6.80
N GLU A 70 6.14 -21.79 -5.79
CA GLU A 70 7.39 -22.39 -5.29
C GLU A 70 8.36 -21.40 -4.63
N ASP A 71 7.97 -20.15 -4.34
CA ASP A 71 8.80 -19.20 -3.60
C ASP A 71 8.87 -19.55 -2.10
N ARG A 72 9.91 -20.31 -1.74
CA ARG A 72 10.17 -20.74 -0.36
C ARG A 72 10.40 -19.59 0.63
N ALA A 73 10.83 -18.41 0.18
CA ALA A 73 11.07 -17.29 1.09
C ALA A 73 9.77 -16.69 1.61
N ASP A 74 8.74 -16.64 0.77
CA ASP A 74 7.41 -16.18 1.16
C ASP A 74 6.58 -17.28 1.85
N VAL A 75 6.80 -18.56 1.52
CA VAL A 75 6.25 -19.65 2.34
C VAL A 75 6.82 -19.59 3.76
N ALA A 76 8.11 -19.27 3.89
CA ALA A 76 8.75 -19.09 5.20
C ALA A 76 8.13 -17.94 6.03
N TYR A 77 7.50 -16.94 5.41
CA TYR A 77 6.77 -15.90 6.13
C TYR A 77 5.63 -16.48 6.98
N TRP A 78 4.90 -17.46 6.45
CA TRP A 78 3.81 -18.11 7.16
C TRP A 78 4.30 -19.16 8.14
N THR A 79 5.28 -19.97 7.75
CA THR A 79 5.76 -21.08 8.58
C THR A 79 6.66 -20.64 9.74
N SER A 80 7.32 -19.49 9.64
CA SER A 80 8.10 -18.92 10.76
C SER A 80 7.22 -18.27 11.82
N GLY A 81 6.02 -17.80 11.43
CA GLY A 81 5.18 -16.97 12.27
C GLY A 81 5.77 -15.59 12.59
N ASP A 82 6.79 -15.13 11.85
CA ASP A 82 7.49 -13.87 12.12
C ASP A 82 6.54 -12.66 12.23
N PHE A 83 5.49 -12.64 11.40
CA PHE A 83 4.49 -11.57 11.38
C PHE A 83 3.49 -11.62 12.55
N HIS A 84 3.35 -12.77 13.23
CA HIS A 84 2.51 -12.91 14.42
C HIS A 84 3.15 -12.27 15.65
N ASN A 85 4.47 -12.06 15.63
CA ASN A 85 5.24 -11.46 16.73
C ASN A 85 5.34 -9.94 16.62
N VAL A 86 4.61 -9.31 15.68
CA VAL A 86 4.65 -7.88 15.47
C VAL A 86 3.69 -7.21 16.43
N ASP A 87 4.23 -6.61 17.49
CA ASP A 87 3.48 -5.68 18.33
C ASP A 87 3.15 -4.41 17.55
N PHE A 88 1.98 -3.82 17.85
CA PHE A 88 1.57 -2.54 17.29
C PHE A 88 1.49 -1.49 18.39
N CYS A 89 2.28 -0.43 18.24
CA CYS A 89 2.24 0.72 19.13
C CYS A 89 1.18 1.70 18.62
N LYS A 90 0.22 2.04 19.48
CA LYS A 90 -0.76 3.08 19.17
C LYS A 90 -0.12 4.46 19.38
N THR A 91 -0.14 5.31 18.37
CA THR A 91 0.29 6.72 18.49
C THR A 91 -0.79 7.57 19.15
N ASP A 92 -0.43 8.79 19.57
CA ASP A 92 -1.39 9.77 20.12
C ASP A 92 -2.51 10.12 19.12
N GLU A 93 -2.21 10.05 17.82
CA GLU A 93 -3.15 10.23 16.71
C GLU A 93 -3.95 8.96 16.38
N GLY A 94 -3.75 7.88 17.15
CA GLY A 94 -4.50 6.63 17.04
C GLY A 94 -4.09 5.73 15.89
N ARG A 95 -2.87 5.88 15.32
CA ARG A 95 -2.33 4.96 14.32
C ARG A 95 -1.67 3.75 15.01
N TYR A 96 -1.76 2.58 14.40
CA TYR A 96 -1.08 1.38 14.86
C TYR A 96 0.20 1.19 14.06
N LEU A 97 1.31 1.68 14.60
CA LEU A 97 2.62 1.55 13.99
C LEU A 97 3.23 0.20 14.36
N PRO A 98 3.83 -0.54 13.41
CA PRO A 98 4.53 -1.77 13.74
C PRO A 98 5.74 -1.44 14.63
N ALA A 99 5.93 -2.21 15.70
CA ALA A 99 7.12 -2.15 16.54
C ALA A 99 8.33 -2.72 15.78
N ASN A 100 9.53 -2.46 16.31
CA ASN A 100 10.77 -2.98 15.72
C ASN A 100 10.77 -4.51 15.76
N VAL A 101 11.05 -5.14 14.62
CA VAL A 101 11.17 -6.59 14.46
C VAL A 101 12.38 -6.87 13.58
N ASN A 102 13.19 -7.85 14.00
CA ASN A 102 14.32 -8.34 13.22
C ASN A 102 14.14 -9.86 13.06
N SER A 103 13.76 -10.29 11.86
CA SER A 103 13.40 -11.67 11.56
C SER A 103 13.92 -12.09 10.18
N LYS A 104 13.73 -13.36 9.82
CA LYS A 104 14.17 -13.87 8.52
C LYS A 104 13.37 -13.30 7.34
N THR A 105 12.09 -12.98 7.54
CA THR A 105 11.16 -12.66 6.44
C THR A 105 10.39 -11.36 6.63
N TYR A 106 10.34 -10.79 7.83
CA TYR A 106 9.59 -9.59 8.16
C TYR A 106 10.41 -8.70 9.10
N ASN A 107 10.92 -7.58 8.58
CA ASN A 107 11.78 -6.68 9.34
C ASN A 107 11.17 -5.29 9.40
N VAL A 108 11.13 -4.70 10.61
CA VAL A 108 10.66 -3.35 10.85
C VAL A 108 11.68 -2.62 11.72
N PHE A 109 12.08 -1.44 11.30
CA PHE A 109 12.97 -0.55 12.04
C PHE A 109 12.42 0.86 12.00
N ASN A 110 12.30 1.51 13.16
CA ASN A 110 11.75 2.86 13.31
C ASN A 110 10.37 3.00 12.64
N ASN A 111 9.51 2.01 12.88
CA ASN A 111 8.15 1.93 12.33
C ASN A 111 8.06 1.82 10.80
N GLU A 112 9.18 1.63 10.12
CA GLU A 112 9.27 1.36 8.68
C GLU A 112 9.58 -0.10 8.44
N ARG A 113 8.79 -0.72 7.57
CA ARG A 113 9.12 -2.06 7.12
C ARG A 113 10.31 -1.99 6.16
N MET A 114 11.21 -2.95 6.24
CA MET A 114 12.35 -3.06 5.35
C MET A 114 11.89 -3.15 3.90
N THR A 115 12.44 -2.26 3.08
CA THR A 115 12.32 -2.30 1.62
C THR A 115 13.66 -2.78 1.06
N PHE A 116 13.63 -3.82 0.23
CA PHE A 116 14.81 -4.41 -0.41
C PHE A 116 15.30 -3.57 -1.59
N TYR A 117 16.53 -3.85 -2.03
CA TYR A 117 17.16 -3.24 -3.19
C TYR A 117 17.40 -1.74 -3.02
N GLN A 118 17.70 -1.26 -1.82
CA GLN A 118 17.96 0.18 -1.62
C GLN A 118 19.23 0.63 -2.35
N PRO A 119 19.20 1.78 -3.04
CA PRO A 119 20.40 2.34 -3.66
C PRO A 119 21.30 2.99 -2.60
N ASP A 120 22.61 3.03 -2.86
CA ASP A 120 23.56 3.73 -2.00
C ASP A 120 23.41 5.26 -2.08
N SER A 121 22.84 5.77 -3.18
CA SER A 121 22.59 7.20 -3.42
C SER A 121 21.24 7.42 -4.10
N TYR A 122 20.52 8.47 -3.70
CA TYR A 122 19.24 8.86 -4.25
C TYR A 122 19.05 10.38 -4.14
N ASP A 123 18.22 10.95 -5.02
CA ASP A 123 17.91 12.38 -5.03
C ASP A 123 16.59 12.64 -4.27
N HIS A 124 15.61 11.75 -4.45
CA HIS A 124 14.24 11.90 -3.94
C HIS A 124 13.70 10.62 -3.29
N THR A 125 12.61 10.76 -2.54
CA THR A 125 11.98 9.65 -1.81
C THR A 125 10.57 9.38 -2.32
N ILE A 126 10.25 8.10 -2.52
CA ILE A 126 8.88 7.61 -2.66
C ILE A 126 8.44 7.05 -1.31
N PHE A 127 7.43 7.67 -0.72
CA PHE A 127 6.79 7.20 0.51
C PHE A 127 5.56 6.36 0.18
N VAL A 128 5.59 5.08 0.54
CA VAL A 128 4.45 4.18 0.38
C VAL A 128 3.71 4.08 1.69
N ILE A 129 2.48 4.61 1.71
CA ILE A 129 1.63 4.68 2.90
C ILE A 129 0.32 3.91 2.66
N GLY A 130 -0.35 3.57 3.75
CA GLY A 130 -1.64 2.90 3.74
C GLY A 130 -1.71 1.79 4.78
N THR A 131 -2.66 0.90 4.60
CA THR A 131 -2.94 -0.20 5.54
C THR A 131 -2.21 -1.49 5.12
N CYS A 132 -2.86 -2.66 5.26
CA CYS A 132 -2.26 -3.98 5.14
C CYS A 132 -1.53 -4.22 3.82
N ILE A 133 -2.01 -3.67 2.70
CA ILE A 133 -1.38 -3.81 1.39
C ILE A 133 -0.07 -3.02 1.27
N ALA A 134 -0.04 -1.77 1.75
CA ALA A 134 1.18 -0.97 1.77
C ALA A 134 2.23 -1.63 2.67
N ARG A 135 1.78 -2.12 3.85
CA ARG A 135 2.62 -2.88 4.77
C ARG A 135 3.16 -4.17 4.13
N GLY A 136 2.48 -4.74 3.14
CA GLY A 136 2.85 -6.00 2.50
C GLY A 136 2.44 -7.23 3.33
N PHE A 137 1.25 -7.23 3.92
CA PHE A 137 0.76 -8.38 4.67
C PHE A 137 0.76 -9.65 3.82
N GLY A 138 1.30 -10.74 4.37
CA GLY A 138 1.29 -12.06 3.72
C GLY A 138 2.44 -12.31 2.76
N VAL A 139 3.45 -11.45 2.72
CA VAL A 139 4.65 -11.66 1.89
C VAL A 139 5.90 -11.25 2.66
N SER A 140 7.05 -11.82 2.30
CA SER A 140 8.35 -11.41 2.82
C SER A 140 8.71 -9.98 2.40
N ASP A 141 9.69 -9.39 3.07
CA ASP A 141 10.15 -8.02 2.80
C ASP A 141 10.51 -7.81 1.31
N ARG A 142 11.11 -8.81 0.66
CA ARG A 142 11.49 -8.78 -0.76
C ARG A 142 10.31 -8.65 -1.72
N MET A 143 9.13 -9.10 -1.33
CA MET A 143 7.98 -9.28 -2.21
C MET A 143 6.86 -8.30 -1.90
N THR A 144 7.13 -7.29 -1.06
CA THR A 144 6.27 -6.14 -0.85
C THR A 144 6.25 -5.22 -2.08
N ILE A 145 5.16 -4.47 -2.28
CA ILE A 145 5.07 -3.44 -3.34
C ILE A 145 6.26 -2.46 -3.28
N PRO A 146 6.66 -1.92 -2.11
CA PRO A 146 7.85 -1.06 -2.00
C PRO A 146 9.14 -1.70 -2.52
N SER A 147 9.42 -2.95 -2.18
CA SER A 147 10.64 -3.65 -2.61
C SER A 147 10.64 -3.92 -4.12
N ILE A 148 9.52 -4.35 -4.66
CA ILE A 148 9.38 -4.59 -6.10
C ILE A 148 9.49 -3.26 -6.87
N LEU A 149 8.95 -2.17 -6.31
CA LEU A 149 9.04 -0.84 -6.92
C LEU A 149 10.48 -0.33 -6.89
N GLN A 150 11.18 -0.48 -5.77
CA GLN A 150 12.60 -0.12 -5.66
C GLN A 150 13.46 -0.87 -6.68
N GLU A 151 13.23 -2.17 -6.84
CA GLU A 151 13.93 -2.99 -7.85
C GLU A 151 13.71 -2.44 -9.26
N LYS A 152 12.48 -2.04 -9.60
CA LYS A 152 12.16 -1.42 -10.90
C LYS A 152 12.82 -0.07 -11.10
N LEU A 153 12.84 0.78 -10.07
CA LEU A 153 13.45 2.11 -10.14
C LEU A 153 14.93 1.99 -10.45
N ILE A 154 15.64 1.09 -9.77
CA ILE A 154 17.06 0.82 -10.04
C ILE A 154 17.28 0.31 -11.46
N LYS A 155 16.47 -0.67 -11.91
CA LYS A 155 16.59 -1.23 -13.27
C LYS A 155 16.37 -0.19 -14.37
N ASN A 156 15.63 0.88 -14.09
CA ASN A 156 15.34 1.96 -15.03
C ASN A 156 16.10 3.26 -14.69
N SER A 157 17.15 3.18 -13.86
CA SER A 157 18.04 4.30 -13.53
C SER A 157 17.36 5.51 -12.86
N TYR A 158 16.26 5.32 -12.16
CA TYR A 158 15.63 6.37 -11.37
C TYR A 158 16.34 6.53 -10.01
N LYS A 159 16.69 7.78 -9.66
CA LYS A 159 17.39 8.12 -8.40
C LYS A 159 16.42 8.33 -7.23
N TYR A 160 15.63 7.30 -6.94
CA TYR A 160 14.68 7.33 -5.83
C TYR A 160 14.97 6.21 -4.81
N ILE A 161 14.74 6.55 -3.54
CA ILE A 161 14.63 5.59 -2.45
C ILE A 161 13.15 5.36 -2.12
N VAL A 162 12.74 4.12 -1.88
CA VAL A 162 11.34 3.77 -1.54
C VAL A 162 11.25 3.39 -0.06
N ARG A 163 10.41 4.10 0.69
CA ARG A 163 10.19 3.87 2.13
C ARG A 163 8.81 3.27 2.38
N ASN A 164 8.77 2.14 3.09
CA ASN A 164 7.53 1.45 3.42
C ASN A 164 7.01 1.92 4.79
N LEU A 165 6.08 2.87 4.75
CA LEU A 165 5.36 3.42 5.90
C LEU A 165 3.97 2.79 6.06
N GLY A 166 3.76 1.62 5.46
CA GLY A 166 2.51 0.88 5.56
C GLY A 166 2.26 0.39 6.98
N THR A 167 1.00 0.45 7.41
CA THR A 167 0.58 0.11 8.77
C THR A 167 -0.38 -1.05 8.84
N GLY A 168 -0.61 -1.53 10.07
CA GLY A 168 -1.73 -2.42 10.37
C GLY A 168 -2.97 -1.64 10.75
N GLY A 169 -4.13 -2.28 10.66
CA GLY A 169 -5.39 -1.71 11.13
C GLY A 169 -6.54 -1.89 10.13
N GLY A 170 -7.75 -1.67 10.62
CA GLY A 170 -8.97 -1.85 9.83
C GLY A 170 -9.05 -0.91 8.62
N LEU A 171 -9.69 -1.42 7.56
CA LEU A 171 -9.95 -0.73 6.31
C LEU A 171 -11.20 0.15 6.47
N ASN A 172 -11.02 1.41 6.84
CA ASN A 172 -12.15 2.33 6.99
C ASN A 172 -11.73 3.78 6.81
N ILE A 173 -12.71 4.68 6.77
CA ILE A 173 -12.48 6.11 6.56
C ILE A 173 -11.44 6.70 7.53
N TYR A 174 -11.41 6.22 8.77
CA TYR A 174 -10.48 6.73 9.77
C TYR A 174 -9.04 6.25 9.54
N SER A 175 -8.79 5.15 8.81
CA SER A 175 -7.41 4.82 8.41
C SER A 175 -6.85 5.88 7.49
N ASP A 176 -7.62 6.25 6.47
CA ASP A 176 -7.13 7.19 5.49
C ASP A 176 -7.02 8.61 6.06
N ILE A 177 -7.94 9.02 6.94
CA ILE A 177 -7.80 10.28 7.73
C ILE A 177 -6.46 10.32 8.45
N ARG A 178 -6.13 9.24 9.18
CA ARG A 178 -4.89 9.16 9.94
C ARG A 178 -3.68 9.19 9.02
N ASP A 179 -3.72 8.51 7.88
CA ASP A 179 -2.63 8.55 6.91
C ASP A 179 -2.41 9.99 6.40
N PHE A 180 -3.45 10.76 6.08
CA PHE A 180 -3.31 12.18 5.72
C PHE A 180 -2.69 13.04 6.82
N VAL A 181 -3.09 12.86 8.08
CA VAL A 181 -2.49 13.57 9.21
C VAL A 181 -0.99 13.29 9.30
N ASN A 182 -0.57 12.05 9.05
CA ASN A 182 0.84 11.67 9.12
C ASN A 182 1.65 12.19 7.94
N ILE A 183 1.11 12.10 6.72
CA ILE A 183 1.73 12.70 5.54
C ILE A 183 2.05 14.18 5.80
N LEU A 184 1.10 14.92 6.37
CA LEU A 184 1.25 16.34 6.69
C LEU A 184 2.27 16.63 7.79
N LYS A 185 2.67 15.63 8.58
CA LYS A 185 3.70 15.73 9.63
C LYS A 185 5.06 15.19 9.18
N SER A 186 5.10 14.47 8.06
CA SER A 186 6.34 13.91 7.51
C SER A 186 7.23 15.01 6.97
N ASP A 187 8.55 14.79 7.09
CA ASP A 187 9.56 15.67 6.51
C ASP A 187 9.70 15.36 5.01
N LEU A 188 8.76 15.90 4.22
CA LEU A 188 8.69 15.76 2.76
C LEU A 188 9.35 16.96 2.10
N LYS A 189 10.13 16.71 1.05
CA LYS A 189 10.81 17.77 0.27
C LYS A 189 10.33 17.77 -1.18
N ALA A 190 10.56 18.90 -1.87
CA ALA A 190 10.25 19.02 -3.28
C ALA A 190 10.92 17.89 -4.10
N GLY A 191 10.13 17.30 -5.01
CA GLY A 191 10.48 16.14 -5.83
C GLY A 191 10.21 14.78 -5.15
N ASP A 192 9.84 14.75 -3.87
CA ASP A 192 9.35 13.52 -3.25
C ASP A 192 7.97 13.12 -3.80
N VAL A 193 7.63 11.84 -3.67
CA VAL A 193 6.37 11.27 -4.12
C VAL A 193 5.69 10.52 -2.98
N VAL A 194 4.38 10.69 -2.84
CA VAL A 194 3.55 9.93 -1.90
C VAL A 194 2.65 8.98 -2.69
N LEU A 195 2.79 7.67 -2.43
CA LEU A 195 1.91 6.62 -2.94
C LEU A 195 0.99 6.16 -1.81
N HIS A 196 -0.27 6.56 -1.85
CA HIS A 196 -1.26 6.21 -0.84
C HIS A 196 -2.10 5.01 -1.31
N LEU A 197 -1.87 3.84 -0.71
CA LEU A 197 -2.67 2.63 -0.93
C LEU A 197 -3.83 2.58 0.09
N GLY A 198 -4.90 3.33 -0.18
CA GLY A 198 -6.03 3.54 0.73
C GLY A 198 -7.31 2.79 0.33
N TYR A 199 -8.24 2.63 1.28
CA TYR A 199 -9.48 1.85 1.06
C TYR A 199 -10.61 2.69 0.44
N ASN A 200 -11.71 2.06 -0.02
CA ASN A 200 -12.86 2.62 -0.77
C ASN A 200 -13.73 3.67 -0.05
N CYS A 201 -13.19 4.46 0.85
CA CYS A 201 -13.96 5.44 1.62
C CYS A 201 -14.32 6.70 0.81
N TRP A 202 -14.04 6.70 -0.50
CA TRP A 202 -13.84 7.91 -1.29
C TRP A 202 -14.82 8.12 -2.42
N GLU A 203 -15.83 7.26 -2.66
CA GLU A 203 -16.70 7.43 -3.85
C GLU A 203 -17.25 8.85 -4.02
N LYS A 204 -17.59 9.54 -2.92
CA LYS A 204 -18.08 10.93 -2.94
C LYS A 204 -16.98 12.01 -2.90
N SER A 205 -15.73 11.62 -2.79
CA SER A 205 -14.57 12.49 -2.64
C SER A 205 -13.45 12.14 -3.63
N LYS A 206 -13.70 11.27 -4.61
CA LYS A 206 -12.78 10.93 -5.69
C LYS A 206 -12.36 12.16 -6.50
N GLU A 207 -13.28 13.12 -6.63
CA GLU A 207 -13.04 14.38 -7.35
C GLU A 207 -11.96 15.26 -6.71
N GLU A 208 -11.56 14.98 -5.46
CA GLU A 208 -10.46 15.68 -4.79
C GLU A 208 -9.07 15.19 -5.25
N PHE A 209 -9.02 14.07 -5.97
CA PHE A 209 -7.78 13.40 -6.35
C PHE A 209 -7.54 13.57 -7.84
N GLU A 210 -6.54 14.36 -8.22
CA GLU A 210 -6.09 14.44 -9.61
C GLU A 210 -5.55 13.09 -10.09
N ASN A 211 -4.79 12.42 -9.23
CA ASN A 211 -4.11 11.15 -9.50
C ASN A 211 -4.80 10.00 -8.75
N TYR A 212 -6.04 9.69 -9.12
CA TYR A 212 -6.83 8.59 -8.56
C TYR A 212 -6.78 7.34 -9.44
N PHE A 213 -6.44 6.20 -8.85
CA PHE A 213 -6.36 4.93 -9.55
C PHE A 213 -7.10 3.82 -8.82
N GLU A 214 -7.84 3.00 -9.57
CA GLU A 214 -8.64 1.88 -9.06
C GLU A 214 -7.93 0.56 -9.35
N LEU A 215 -7.62 -0.24 -8.32
CA LEU A 215 -6.84 -1.46 -8.49
C LEU A 215 -7.69 -2.73 -8.64
N SER A 216 -9.00 -2.73 -8.33
CA SER A 216 -9.82 -3.95 -8.43
C SER A 216 -9.95 -4.43 -9.88
N GLU A 217 -10.06 -3.50 -10.85
CA GLU A 217 -10.17 -3.85 -12.27
C GLU A 217 -8.97 -4.64 -12.80
N LEU A 218 -7.77 -4.47 -12.21
CA LEU A 218 -6.58 -5.26 -12.58
C LEU A 218 -6.79 -6.78 -12.39
N PHE A 219 -7.71 -7.14 -11.51
CA PHE A 219 -8.02 -8.50 -11.11
C PHE A 219 -9.35 -9.01 -11.66
N ASN A 220 -10.08 -8.22 -12.45
CA ASN A 220 -11.31 -8.63 -13.13
C ASN A 220 -11.09 -9.41 -14.45
N ARG A 221 -9.91 -10.04 -14.57
CA ARG A 221 -9.46 -10.92 -15.67
C ARG A 221 -9.71 -12.39 -15.33
N LYS A 222 -9.74 -13.26 -16.35
CA LYS A 222 -9.90 -14.72 -16.15
C LYS A 222 -8.77 -15.27 -15.26
N HIS A 223 -9.10 -16.23 -14.39
CA HIS A 223 -8.16 -17.00 -13.55
C HIS A 223 -7.41 -16.21 -12.45
N SER A 224 -8.06 -15.28 -11.75
CA SER A 224 -7.45 -14.54 -10.63
C SER A 224 -7.37 -15.31 -9.30
N GLN A 225 -7.64 -16.61 -9.29
CA GLN A 225 -7.82 -17.44 -8.08
C GLN A 225 -6.60 -17.50 -7.13
N ARG A 226 -5.42 -17.09 -7.62
CA ARG A 226 -4.15 -17.04 -6.86
C ARG A 226 -3.70 -15.61 -6.57
N CYS A 227 -4.57 -14.63 -6.80
CA CYS A 227 -4.20 -13.22 -6.62
C CYS A 227 -4.36 -12.77 -5.17
N PHE A 228 -5.22 -13.43 -4.41
CA PHE A 228 -5.64 -12.99 -3.10
C PHE A 228 -5.40 -14.05 -2.03
N LEU A 229 -5.14 -13.56 -0.82
CA LEU A 229 -5.05 -14.34 0.40
C LEU A 229 -6.44 -14.40 1.03
N ASN A 230 -6.57 -14.05 2.31
CA ASN A 230 -7.81 -14.17 3.07
C ASN A 230 -8.84 -13.05 2.80
N ASP A 231 -8.46 -11.98 2.09
CA ASP A 231 -9.36 -10.89 1.68
C ASP A 231 -8.76 -10.14 0.47
N ALA A 232 -9.54 -9.27 -0.18
CA ALA A 232 -9.15 -8.55 -1.40
C ALA A 232 -7.87 -7.70 -1.29
N PRO A 233 -7.57 -6.98 -0.19
CA PRO A 233 -6.32 -6.22 -0.09
C PRO A 233 -5.13 -7.06 0.40
N HIS A 234 -5.33 -8.34 0.71
CA HIS A 234 -4.24 -9.23 1.11
C HIS A 234 -3.81 -10.04 -0.10
N LEU A 235 -2.60 -9.76 -0.58
CA LEU A 235 -2.18 -10.14 -1.92
C LEU A 235 -1.06 -11.14 -1.88
N THR A 236 -1.04 -12.02 -2.88
CA THR A 236 0.10 -12.88 -3.14
C THR A 236 1.25 -12.06 -3.78
N PRO A 237 2.48 -12.59 -3.82
CA PRO A 237 3.60 -11.89 -4.44
C PRO A 237 3.36 -11.57 -5.92
N TYR A 238 2.66 -12.47 -6.63
CA TYR A 238 2.25 -12.25 -8.01
C TYR A 238 1.38 -10.99 -8.15
N SER A 239 0.38 -10.82 -7.30
CA SER A 239 -0.48 -9.64 -7.32
C SER A 239 0.24 -8.37 -6.90
N ASN A 240 1.17 -8.45 -5.96
CA ASN A 240 2.03 -7.31 -5.63
C ASN A 240 2.83 -6.86 -6.86
N ARG A 241 3.35 -7.79 -7.68
CA ARG A 241 4.01 -7.44 -8.95
C ARG A 241 3.05 -6.76 -9.93
N VAL A 242 1.85 -7.31 -10.13
CA VAL A 242 0.82 -6.72 -11.02
C VAL A 242 0.47 -5.29 -10.61
N ILE A 243 0.25 -5.03 -9.32
CA ILE A 243 -0.02 -3.68 -8.82
C ILE A 243 1.21 -2.80 -8.97
N THR A 244 2.41 -3.31 -8.67
CA THR A 244 3.63 -2.52 -8.77
C THR A 244 3.94 -2.13 -10.21
N ASP A 245 3.71 -3.03 -11.18
CA ASP A 245 3.80 -2.72 -12.61
C ASP A 245 2.86 -1.57 -12.95
N TYR A 246 1.60 -1.66 -12.52
CA TYR A 246 0.60 -0.62 -12.77
C TYR A 246 0.96 0.71 -12.08
N ILE A 247 1.41 0.69 -10.82
CA ILE A 247 1.89 1.89 -10.11
C ILE A 247 3.03 2.53 -10.89
N PHE A 248 4.07 1.77 -11.24
CA PHE A 248 5.24 2.28 -11.93
C PHE A 248 4.86 2.95 -13.26
N GLU A 249 4.01 2.31 -14.07
CA GLU A 249 3.56 2.87 -15.34
C GLU A 249 2.80 4.20 -15.19
N ASN A 250 2.06 4.40 -14.08
CA ASN A 250 1.31 5.63 -13.83
C ASN A 250 2.13 6.76 -13.20
N ILE A 251 3.28 6.44 -12.58
CA ILE A 251 4.10 7.46 -11.92
C ILE A 251 5.38 7.82 -12.68
N LYS A 252 5.89 6.93 -13.55
CA LYS A 252 7.23 7.05 -14.18
C LYS A 252 7.48 8.36 -14.91
N ASP A 253 6.45 8.96 -15.52
CA ASP A 253 6.57 10.22 -16.26
C ASP A 253 6.78 11.43 -15.33
N LYS A 254 6.39 11.31 -14.06
CA LYS A 254 6.64 12.30 -13.02
C LYS A 254 8.00 12.15 -12.35
N LEU A 255 8.55 10.93 -12.36
CA LEU A 255 9.78 10.64 -11.64
C LEU A 255 11.01 11.36 -12.21
N GLY A 256 10.97 11.82 -13.47
CA GLY A 256 12.12 12.42 -14.14
C GLY A 256 13.25 11.40 -14.36
N VAL A 257 13.88 11.41 -15.53
CA VAL A 257 15.08 10.59 -15.76
C VAL A 257 16.29 11.50 -15.60
N SER A 258 17.22 11.12 -14.72
CA SER A 258 18.50 11.83 -14.55
C SER A 258 19.44 11.55 -15.70
#